data_AF-A0A7K4DI73-F1
#
_entry.id   AF-A0A7K4DI73-F1
#
_cell.length_a   1.000
_cell.length_b   1.000
_cell.length_c   1.000
_cell.angle_alpha   90.00
_cell.angle_beta   90.00
_cell.angle_gamma   90.00
#
_symmetry.space_group_name_H-M   'P 1'
#
loop_
_entity.id
_entity.type
_entity.pdbx_description
1 polymer ?
#
loop_
_entity_poly.entity_id
_entity_poly.type
_entity_poly.pdbx_seq_one_letter_code
_entity_poly.pdbx_strand_id
1 'polypeptide(L)'
;MHYHAGGAASLKKSHTSRLLLACLIGFIVVAGCAETPETPTPTPEVTPPAQTTYTHAGPQPSFSATVTAATKHFRSDMSCYWTVTGAVTNTGDAPGRNAVIRLMLIDDETDMIRSTETILIPRFGAGEKTIFTADALPGDCDREYRAEIVVTYDIP
;
A
#
# COMPACT_ATOMS: atom_id res chain seq x y z
N MET A 1 52.80 36.38 15.16
CA MET A 1 53.31 35.27 14.33
C MET A 1 52.20 34.86 13.38
N HIS A 2 52.45 35.06 12.09
CA HIS A 2 51.56 34.68 11.00
C HIS A 2 51.53 33.16 10.83
N TYR A 3 50.37 32.60 10.48
CA TYR A 3 50.22 31.74 9.30
C TYR A 3 48.79 31.80 8.77
N HIS A 4 48.71 32.01 7.47
CA HIS A 4 47.52 32.08 6.63
C HIS A 4 47.10 30.70 6.11
N ALA A 5 45.80 30.61 5.79
CA ALA A 5 45.21 30.00 4.60
C ALA A 5 45.08 28.48 4.45
N GLY A 6 43.92 28.11 3.87
CA GLY A 6 43.67 26.91 3.08
C GLY A 6 42.43 26.17 3.58
N GLY A 7 41.35 25.98 2.82
CA GLY A 7 41.11 26.21 1.41
C GLY A 7 39.71 25.66 1.07
N ALA A 8 39.10 26.25 0.06
CA ALA A 8 37.71 26.12 -0.32
C ALA A 8 37.31 24.72 -0.85
N ALA A 9 36.00 24.49 -0.81
CA ALA A 9 35.28 23.40 -1.44
C ALA A 9 35.67 23.18 -2.92
N SER A 10 35.71 21.91 -3.34
CA SER A 10 35.70 21.52 -4.75
C SER A 10 34.89 20.23 -4.89
N LEU A 11 33.56 20.36 -4.96
CA LEU A 11 32.69 19.28 -5.43
C LEU A 11 32.60 19.42 -6.96
N LYS A 12 33.44 18.69 -7.68
CA LYS A 12 33.50 18.74 -9.15
C LYS A 12 32.42 17.85 -9.76
N LYS A 13 31.73 18.46 -10.72
CA LYS A 13 30.50 18.07 -11.42
C LYS A 13 30.71 16.92 -12.42
N SER A 14 29.67 16.09 -12.55
CA SER A 14 29.11 15.40 -13.73
C SER A 14 30.05 14.96 -14.87
N HIS A 15 30.08 13.65 -15.14
CA HIS A 15 30.14 12.96 -16.46
C HIS A 15 29.82 11.47 -16.12
N THR A 16 28.96 10.70 -16.78
CA THR A 16 28.85 10.47 -18.23
C THR A 16 27.51 9.80 -18.50
N SER A 17 26.64 10.52 -19.20
CA SER A 17 25.50 9.98 -19.95
C SER A 17 26.03 9.36 -21.24
N ARG A 18 25.37 8.27 -21.68
CA ARG A 18 25.29 7.67 -23.03
C ARG A 18 25.85 6.25 -23.13
N LEU A 19 25.16 5.48 -23.98
CA LEU A 19 25.41 4.14 -24.52
C LEU A 19 24.77 3.01 -23.67
N LEU A 20 23.83 2.19 -24.14
CA LEU A 20 23.31 1.87 -25.47
C LEU A 20 21.89 1.29 -25.34
N LEU A 21 20.91 1.88 -26.02
CA LEU A 21 19.60 1.27 -26.24
C LEU A 21 19.63 0.60 -27.62
N ALA A 22 19.82 -0.72 -27.66
CA ALA A 22 19.83 -1.49 -28.90
C ALA A 22 18.43 -2.06 -29.16
N CYS A 23 17.88 -1.65 -30.31
CA CYS A 23 16.65 -2.10 -30.94
C CYS A 23 16.57 -3.62 -31.07
N LEU A 24 15.36 -4.18 -30.97
CA LEU A 24 14.92 -5.29 -31.82
C LEU A 24 13.39 -5.21 -31.98
N ILE A 25 12.98 -4.64 -33.11
CA ILE A 25 11.62 -4.68 -33.65
C ILE A 25 11.51 -6.00 -34.42
N GLY A 26 10.55 -6.85 -34.05
CA GLY A 26 10.16 -8.03 -34.80
C GLY A 26 8.74 -7.87 -35.35
N PHE A 27 8.62 -7.51 -36.63
CA PHE A 27 7.42 -7.71 -37.42
C PHE A 27 7.43 -9.14 -37.97
N ILE A 28 6.35 -9.90 -37.79
CA ILE A 28 6.06 -11.07 -38.64
C ILE A 28 4.65 -10.93 -39.19
N VAL A 29 4.60 -11.08 -40.51
CA VAL A 29 3.51 -10.85 -41.45
C VAL A 29 2.48 -11.96 -41.39
N VAL A 30 1.22 -11.57 -41.61
CA VAL A 30 0.03 -12.41 -41.76
C VAL A 30 0.16 -13.34 -42.97
N ALA A 31 -0.03 -14.63 -42.74
CA ALA A 31 -0.51 -15.60 -43.74
C ALA A 31 -1.67 -16.34 -43.05
N GLY A 32 -2.93 -16.28 -43.49
CA GLY A 32 -3.40 -16.47 -44.84
C GLY A 32 -3.70 -17.95 -45.05
N CYS A 33 -4.91 -18.41 -44.67
CA CYS A 33 -5.50 -19.63 -45.22
C CYS A 33 -7.02 -19.49 -45.30
N ALA A 34 -7.49 -19.86 -46.48
CA ALA A 34 -8.82 -19.63 -47.02
C ALA A 34 -9.93 -20.39 -46.28
N GLU A 35 -11.13 -19.83 -46.42
CA GLU A 35 -12.42 -20.36 -46.04
C GLU A 35 -12.70 -21.73 -46.68
N THR A 36 -13.40 -22.60 -45.94
CA THR A 36 -14.18 -23.70 -46.51
C THR A 36 -15.59 -23.60 -45.93
N PRO A 37 -16.67 -23.62 -46.75
CA PRO A 37 -18.03 -23.45 -46.26
C PRO A 37 -18.54 -24.75 -45.61
N GLU A 38 -18.80 -24.71 -44.30
CA GLU A 38 -19.55 -25.78 -43.64
C GLU A 38 -21.00 -25.36 -43.40
N THR A 39 -21.88 -26.13 -44.03
CA THR A 39 -23.32 -26.31 -43.85
C THR A 39 -23.83 -25.98 -42.43
N PRO A 40 -25.00 -25.32 -42.27
CA PRO A 40 -25.50 -24.90 -40.97
C PRO A 40 -25.84 -26.11 -40.09
N THR A 41 -25.03 -26.32 -39.06
CA THR A 41 -25.33 -27.19 -37.92
C THR A 41 -26.31 -26.44 -37.00
N PRO A 42 -27.38 -27.06 -36.48
CA PRO A 42 -28.30 -26.38 -35.58
C PRO A 42 -27.56 -25.90 -34.32
N THR A 43 -27.60 -24.59 -34.07
CA THR A 43 -27.08 -23.94 -32.88
C THR A 43 -27.60 -24.64 -31.61
N PRO A 44 -26.73 -25.20 -30.76
CA PRO A 44 -27.13 -25.50 -29.39
C PRO A 44 -27.44 -24.18 -28.70
N GLU A 45 -28.64 -24.03 -28.16
CA GLU A 45 -28.99 -22.92 -27.29
C GLU A 45 -28.03 -22.93 -26.10
N VAL A 46 -27.02 -22.07 -26.14
CA VAL A 46 -26.10 -21.84 -25.02
C VAL A 46 -26.92 -21.13 -23.96
N THR A 47 -27.45 -21.89 -23.01
CA THR A 47 -27.92 -21.34 -21.73
C THR A 47 -26.76 -20.52 -21.15
N PRO A 48 -26.93 -19.21 -20.91
CA PRO A 48 -25.89 -18.41 -20.28
C PRO A 48 -25.48 -19.10 -18.97
N PRO A 49 -24.19 -19.28 -18.69
CA PRO A 49 -23.77 -19.82 -17.40
C PRO A 49 -24.40 -18.95 -16.32
N ALA A 50 -25.15 -19.57 -15.42
CA ALA A 50 -25.68 -18.89 -14.25
C ALA A 50 -24.50 -18.19 -13.58
N GLN A 51 -24.53 -16.86 -13.54
CA GLN A 51 -23.56 -16.09 -12.81
C GLN A 51 -23.78 -16.41 -11.34
N THR A 52 -23.00 -17.32 -10.79
CA THR A 52 -22.95 -17.58 -9.36
C THR A 52 -22.33 -16.35 -8.72
N THR A 53 -23.15 -15.38 -8.34
CA THR A 53 -22.77 -14.39 -7.36
C THR A 53 -22.48 -15.17 -6.08
N TYR A 54 -21.20 -15.37 -5.78
CA TYR A 54 -20.78 -15.94 -4.51
C TYR A 54 -21.13 -14.95 -3.40
N THR A 55 -22.38 -14.99 -2.93
CA THR A 55 -22.74 -14.41 -1.65
C THR A 55 -22.06 -15.27 -0.60
N HIS A 56 -21.02 -14.74 0.06
CA HIS A 56 -20.40 -15.39 1.19
C HIS A 56 -21.44 -15.44 2.33
N ALA A 57 -22.24 -16.51 2.37
CA ALA A 57 -23.42 -16.62 3.21
C ALA A 57 -23.11 -17.15 4.63
N GLY A 58 -21.83 -17.26 4.99
CA GLY A 58 -21.38 -17.71 6.31
C GLY A 58 -20.85 -16.56 7.15
N PRO A 59 -20.72 -16.75 8.48
CA PRO A 59 -20.13 -15.77 9.37
C PRO A 59 -18.78 -15.26 8.85
N GLN A 60 -18.59 -13.94 8.86
CA GLN A 60 -17.40 -13.29 8.29
C GLN A 60 -16.90 -12.17 9.20
N PRO A 61 -15.58 -12.05 9.42
CA PRO A 61 -15.02 -10.89 10.09
C PRO A 61 -15.29 -9.61 9.30
N SER A 62 -15.49 -8.51 10.02
CA SER A 62 -15.62 -7.17 9.46
C SER A 62 -14.95 -6.21 10.42
N PHE A 63 -14.22 -5.21 9.93
CA PHE A 63 -13.42 -4.34 10.80
C PHE A 63 -13.84 -2.88 10.67
N SER A 64 -14.01 -2.22 11.81
CA SER A 64 -14.04 -0.76 11.87
C SER A 64 -12.74 -0.27 12.49
N ALA A 65 -12.19 0.80 11.94
CA ALA A 65 -10.94 1.40 12.40
C ALA A 65 -11.13 2.90 12.60
N THR A 66 -10.46 3.45 13.61
CA THR A 66 -10.53 4.89 13.91
C THR A 66 -9.20 5.34 14.51
N VAL A 67 -8.67 6.44 13.99
CA VAL A 67 -7.59 7.17 14.65
C VAL A 67 -8.22 8.06 15.72
N THR A 68 -7.81 7.87 16.97
CA THR A 68 -8.36 8.62 18.11
C THR A 68 -7.48 9.78 18.54
N ALA A 69 -6.18 9.73 18.23
CA ALA A 69 -5.25 10.83 18.43
C ALA A 69 -4.09 10.74 17.43
N ALA A 70 -3.63 11.89 16.96
CA ALA A 70 -2.40 12.03 16.18
C ALA A 70 -1.72 13.32 16.61
N THR A 71 -0.52 13.22 17.18
CA THR A 71 0.18 14.35 17.77
C THR A 71 1.59 14.43 17.23
N LYS A 72 1.96 15.60 16.72
CA LYS A 72 3.32 15.93 16.33
C LYS A 72 4.15 16.32 17.55
N HIS A 73 5.37 15.82 17.60
CA HIS A 73 6.35 16.09 18.64
C HIS A 73 7.65 16.57 18.01
N PHE A 74 8.35 17.46 18.71
CA PHE A 74 9.68 17.93 18.36
C PHE A 74 10.70 17.25 19.27
N ARG A 75 11.79 16.77 18.68
CA ARG A 75 12.97 16.27 19.39
C ARG A 75 13.95 17.40 19.68
N SER A 76 14.88 17.15 20.60
CA SER A 76 15.97 18.09 20.92
C SER A 76 16.95 18.31 19.77
N ASP A 77 17.03 17.38 18.81
CA ASP A 77 17.83 17.49 17.58
C ASP A 77 17.11 18.26 16.45
N MET A 78 15.99 18.91 16.77
CA MET A 78 15.12 19.64 15.83
C MET A 78 14.41 18.76 14.80
N SER A 79 14.48 17.43 14.90
CA SER A 79 13.63 16.53 14.10
C SER A 79 12.23 16.41 14.69
N CYS A 80 11.28 15.93 13.88
CA CYS A 80 9.90 15.71 14.30
C CYS A 80 9.54 14.23 14.25
N TYR A 81 8.50 13.88 15.01
CA TYR A 81 7.82 12.60 14.90
C TYR A 81 6.37 12.72 15.29
N TRP A 82 5.61 11.70 14.94
CA TRP A 82 4.21 11.59 15.30
C TRP A 82 4.01 10.42 16.27
N THR A 83 3.21 10.65 17.30
CA THR A 83 2.59 9.60 18.09
C THR A 83 1.13 9.53 17.68
N VAL A 84 0.68 8.34 17.30
CA VAL A 84 -0.68 8.12 16.79
C VAL A 84 -1.33 6.98 17.57
N THR A 85 -2.51 7.25 18.14
CA THR A 85 -3.33 6.23 18.80
C THR A 85 -4.49 5.85 17.90
N GLY A 86 -4.65 4.55 17.69
CA GLY A 86 -5.70 3.94 16.89
C GLY A 86 -6.53 2.95 17.69
N ALA A 87 -7.75 2.73 17.22
CA ALA A 87 -8.60 1.64 17.67
C ALA A 87 -9.13 0.87 16.48
N VAL A 88 -9.12 -0.45 16.56
CA VAL A 88 -9.77 -1.34 15.60
C VAL A 88 -10.73 -2.25 16.36
N THR A 89 -11.92 -2.47 15.80
CA THR A 89 -12.92 -3.39 16.33
C THR A 89 -13.32 -4.37 15.25
N ASN A 90 -13.33 -5.66 15.55
CA ASN A 90 -13.99 -6.64 14.71
C ASN A 90 -15.50 -6.56 14.96
N THR A 91 -16.20 -5.93 14.03
CA THR A 91 -17.65 -5.74 14.00
C THR A 91 -18.40 -6.89 13.31
N GLY A 92 -17.68 -7.87 12.76
CA GLY A 92 -18.27 -9.05 12.14
C GLY A 92 -18.78 -10.06 13.16
N ASP A 93 -19.38 -11.12 12.65
CA ASP A 93 -19.95 -12.24 13.42
C ASP A 93 -19.02 -13.47 13.47
N ALA A 94 -17.80 -13.35 12.92
CA ALA A 94 -16.75 -14.36 12.98
C ALA A 94 -15.39 -13.77 13.37
N PRO A 95 -14.48 -14.58 13.96
CA PRO A 95 -13.11 -14.14 14.20
C PRO A 95 -12.34 -13.96 12.88
N GLY A 96 -11.52 -12.92 12.79
CA GLY A 96 -10.51 -12.78 11.74
C GLY A 96 -9.25 -13.54 12.10
N ARG A 97 -8.69 -14.33 11.17
CA ARG A 97 -7.41 -15.01 11.37
C ARG A 97 -6.28 -14.18 10.76
N ASN A 98 -5.11 -14.21 11.40
CA ASN A 98 -3.91 -13.51 10.94
C ASN A 98 -4.21 -12.07 10.49
N ALA A 99 -4.95 -11.33 11.33
CA ALA A 99 -5.32 -9.96 11.02
C ALA A 99 -4.09 -9.07 11.18
N VAL A 100 -3.79 -8.28 10.16
CA VAL A 100 -2.70 -7.31 10.14
C VAL A 100 -3.31 -5.92 10.08
N ILE A 101 -3.06 -5.15 11.14
CA ILE A 101 -3.41 -3.74 11.24
C ILE A 101 -2.20 -2.93 10.80
N ARG A 102 -2.39 -2.04 9.82
CA ARG A 102 -1.38 -1.08 9.36
C ARG A 102 -1.86 0.31 9.73
N LEU A 103 -1.09 1.02 10.55
CA LEU A 103 -1.28 2.45 10.79
C LEU A 103 -0.26 3.21 9.96
N MET A 104 -0.75 4.06 9.07
CA MET A 104 0.06 4.79 8.10
C MET A 104 0.05 6.27 8.44
N LEU A 105 1.22 6.89 8.45
CA LEU A 105 1.35 8.35 8.43
C LEU A 105 1.44 8.77 6.97
N ILE A 106 0.43 9.48 6.47
CA ILE A 106 0.30 9.87 5.06
C ILE A 106 0.47 11.38 4.96
N ASP A 107 1.32 11.78 4.04
CA ASP A 107 1.57 13.18 3.72
C ASP A 107 0.34 13.80 3.05
N ASP A 108 -0.21 14.87 3.61
CA ASP A 108 -1.49 15.44 3.14
C ASP A 108 -1.39 16.14 1.78
N GLU A 109 -0.20 16.57 1.40
CA GLU A 109 0.00 17.27 0.12
C GLU A 109 0.26 16.30 -1.03
N THR A 110 0.99 15.22 -0.76
CA THR A 110 1.47 14.29 -1.80
C THR A 110 0.74 12.95 -1.81
N ASP A 111 -0.07 12.68 -0.79
CA ASP A 111 -0.74 11.40 -0.56
C ASP A 111 0.22 10.20 -0.42
N MET A 112 1.51 10.48 -0.16
CA MET A 112 2.51 9.43 0.01
C MET A 112 2.56 8.94 1.45
N ILE A 113 2.65 7.62 1.61
CA ILE A 113 2.90 7.00 2.91
C ILE A 113 4.33 7.31 3.35
N ARG A 114 4.47 8.09 4.43
CA ARG A 114 5.76 8.45 5.02
C ARG A 114 6.28 7.38 5.96
N SER A 115 5.39 6.80 6.76
CA SER A 115 5.71 5.75 7.73
C SER A 115 4.56 4.79 7.90
N THR A 116 4.85 3.56 8.32
CA THR A 116 3.83 2.56 8.64
C THR A 116 4.24 1.75 9.87
N GLU A 117 3.35 1.68 10.86
CA GLU A 117 3.42 0.72 11.96
C GLU A 117 2.53 -0.48 11.65
N THR A 118 2.99 -1.69 11.99
CA THR A 118 2.27 -2.93 11.67
C THR A 118 2.07 -3.79 12.92
N ILE A 119 0.81 -4.17 13.18
CA ILE A 119 0.44 -5.02 14.32
C ILE A 119 -0.22 -6.29 13.79
N LEU A 120 0.33 -7.44 14.20
CA LEU A 120 -0.25 -8.75 13.90
C LEU A 120 -1.12 -9.21 15.05
N ILE A 121 -2.37 -9.57 14.73
CA ILE A 121 -3.32 -10.21 15.64
C ILE A 121 -3.63 -11.60 15.05
N PRO A 122 -3.01 -12.69 15.58
CA PRO A 122 -3.19 -14.04 15.03
C PRO A 122 -4.66 -14.48 14.97
N ARG A 123 -5.47 -14.03 15.92
CA ARG A 123 -6.91 -14.24 15.95
C ARG A 123 -7.59 -13.03 16.57
N PHE A 124 -8.40 -12.33 15.78
CA PHE A 124 -9.14 -11.15 16.20
C PHE A 124 -10.62 -11.54 16.38
N GLY A 125 -11.05 -11.76 17.62
CA GLY A 125 -12.39 -12.26 17.97
C GLY A 125 -13.52 -11.35 17.48
N ALA A 126 -14.70 -11.92 17.21
CA ALA A 126 -15.90 -11.13 16.91
C ALA A 126 -16.27 -10.26 18.12
N GLY A 127 -16.53 -8.97 17.91
CA GLY A 127 -16.79 -7.98 18.96
C GLY A 127 -15.54 -7.51 19.71
N GLU A 128 -14.36 -8.10 19.46
CA GLU A 128 -13.12 -7.69 20.11
C GLU A 128 -12.68 -6.31 19.62
N LYS A 129 -12.15 -5.50 20.53
CA LYS A 129 -11.57 -4.19 20.26
C LYS A 129 -10.13 -4.15 20.75
N THR A 130 -9.23 -3.69 19.88
CA THR A 130 -7.83 -3.43 20.22
C THR A 130 -7.57 -1.94 20.08
N ILE A 131 -6.92 -1.36 21.10
CA ILE A 131 -6.40 0.00 21.08
C ILE A 131 -4.89 -0.10 21.09
N PHE A 132 -4.22 0.71 20.28
CA PHE A 132 -2.78 0.69 20.15
C PHE A 132 -2.24 2.10 19.89
N THR A 133 -0.98 2.30 20.24
CA THR A 133 -0.25 3.54 19.98
C THR A 133 1.00 3.20 19.17
N ALA A 134 1.14 3.87 18.02
CA ALA A 134 2.36 3.90 17.25
C ALA A 134 3.15 5.14 17.69
N ASP A 135 4.31 4.93 18.29
CA ASP A 135 5.16 6.00 18.79
C ASP A 135 6.31 6.29 17.83
N ALA A 136 6.77 7.54 17.85
CA ALA A 136 7.97 7.95 17.13
C ALA A 136 7.94 7.73 15.60
N LEU A 137 6.76 7.79 14.96
CA LEU A 137 6.64 7.70 13.50
C LEU A 137 7.41 8.87 12.84
N PRO A 138 8.39 8.59 11.96
CA PRO A 138 9.17 9.62 11.32
C PRO A 138 8.32 10.44 10.36
N GLY A 139 8.56 11.75 10.33
CA GLY A 139 7.98 12.69 9.39
C GLY A 139 8.77 14.00 9.40
N ASP A 140 8.56 14.80 8.37
CA ASP A 140 9.28 16.06 8.18
C ASP A 140 8.56 17.21 8.91
N CYS A 141 9.33 18.06 9.61
CA CYS A 141 8.79 19.07 10.53
C CYS A 141 7.96 20.19 9.89
N ASP A 142 8.12 20.41 8.60
CA ASP A 142 7.45 21.45 7.82
C ASP A 142 6.23 20.94 7.05
N ARG A 143 5.88 19.66 7.24
CA ARG A 143 4.75 19.02 6.57
C ARG A 143 3.64 18.65 7.54
N GLU A 144 2.44 18.59 6.99
CA GLU A 144 1.25 18.09 7.64
C GLU A 144 0.96 16.66 7.19
N TYR A 145 0.47 15.86 8.13
CA TYR A 145 0.20 14.45 7.92
C TYR A 145 -1.12 14.07 8.57
N ARG A 146 -1.88 13.24 7.87
CA ARG A 146 -2.98 12.48 8.45
C ARG A 146 -2.52 11.06 8.77
N ALA A 147 -3.23 10.43 9.70
CA ALA A 147 -3.06 9.02 9.96
C ALA A 147 -4.25 8.22 9.43
N GLU A 148 -3.96 7.06 8.85
CA GLU A 148 -4.96 6.12 8.38
C GLU A 148 -4.68 4.72 8.92
N ILE A 149 -5.75 3.94 9.13
CA ILE A 149 -5.64 2.56 9.59
C ILE A 149 -6.30 1.66 8.56
N VAL A 150 -5.56 0.66 8.10
CA VAL A 150 -6.04 -0.40 7.21
C VAL A 150 -5.91 -1.73 7.91
N VAL A 151 -6.95 -2.56 7.79
CA VAL A 151 -6.96 -3.92 8.35
C VAL A 151 -7.07 -4.91 7.20
N THR A 152 -6.17 -5.89 7.20
CA THR A 152 -6.16 -7.03 6.29
C THR A 152 -6.21 -8.31 7.12
N TYR A 153 -6.76 -9.40 6.58
CA TYR A 153 -6.93 -10.67 7.31
C TYR A 153 -6.80 -11.85 6.35
N ASP A 154 -6.72 -13.06 6.93
CA ASP A 154 -6.44 -14.31 6.20
C ASP A 154 -5.13 -14.23 5.39
N ILE A 155 -4.14 -13.52 5.94
CA ILE A 155 -2.79 -13.47 5.37
C ILE A 155 -2.10 -14.82 5.67
N PRO A 156 -1.50 -15.48 4.65
CA PRO A 156 -0.79 -16.74 4.79
C PRO A 156 0.37 -16.71 5.80
#